data_AF-A0A9E5FHU7-F1
#
_entry.id   AF-A0A9E5FHU7-F1
#
_cell.length_a   1.000
_cell.length_b   1.000
_cell.length_c   1.000
_cell.angle_alpha   90.00
_cell.angle_beta   90.00
_cell.angle_gamma   90.00
#
_symmetry.space_group_name_H-M   'P 1'
#
loop_
_entity.id
_entity.type
_entity.pdbx_description
1 polymer ?
#
loop_
_entity_poly.entity_id
_entity_poly.type
_entity_poly.pdbx_seq_one_letter_code
_entity_poly.pdbx_strand_id
1 'polypeptide(L)'
;MRAPRVTLPSGTTAEELTVLQVHIRPGEMASANTPLMLLGGLRRLHVRVDVDENDIGRFKPTLGGEARTRGEPVARFALSFVRVEPYLVPKSSLKGSATERVDSRVLQVIYALPEGASGLFVGQQLDVFLGGK
;
A
#
# COMPACT_ATOMS: atom_id res chain seq x y z
N MET A 1 -16.90 -14.27 -7.69
CA MET A 1 -16.53 -13.79 -9.04
C MET A 1 -15.03 -13.46 -9.01
N ARG A 2 -14.18 -14.11 -9.82
CA ARG A 2 -12.73 -13.81 -9.87
C ARG A 2 -12.51 -12.59 -10.76
N ALA A 3 -11.70 -11.64 -10.32
CA ALA A 3 -11.33 -10.48 -11.13
C ALA A 3 -10.53 -10.93 -12.39
N PRO A 4 -10.71 -10.25 -13.54
CA PRO A 4 -10.00 -10.61 -14.77
C PRO A 4 -8.50 -10.39 -14.61
N ARG A 5 -7.71 -11.28 -15.25
CA ARG A 5 -6.25 -11.31 -15.20
C ARG A 5 -5.66 -10.92 -16.55
N VAL A 6 -4.58 -10.15 -16.53
CA VAL A 6 -3.82 -9.72 -17.71
C VAL A 6 -2.38 -10.20 -17.55
N THR A 7 -1.84 -10.85 -18.58
CA THR A 7 -0.43 -11.24 -18.64
C THR A 7 0.29 -10.29 -19.59
N LEU A 8 1.28 -9.55 -19.10
CA LEU A 8 2.08 -8.66 -19.94
C LEU A 8 3.37 -9.38 -20.38
N PRO A 9 3.71 -9.35 -21.68
CA PRO A 9 5.01 -9.81 -22.15
C PRO A 9 6.07 -8.72 -21.89
N SER A 10 6.56 -8.62 -20.66
CA SER A 10 7.81 -7.91 -20.36
C SER A 10 8.98 -8.88 -20.47
N GLY A 11 10.07 -8.44 -21.12
CA GLY A 11 11.19 -9.25 -21.62
C GLY A 11 12.05 -9.99 -20.59
N THR A 12 11.55 -10.36 -19.41
CA THR A 12 12.27 -11.32 -18.54
C THR A 12 11.35 -12.23 -17.71
N THR A 13 10.08 -11.92 -17.49
CA THR A 13 9.12 -12.85 -16.86
C THR A 13 7.70 -12.34 -17.08
N ALA A 14 6.80 -13.20 -17.54
CA ALA A 14 5.38 -12.89 -17.63
C ALA A 14 4.82 -12.64 -16.23
N GLU A 15 4.43 -11.40 -15.93
CA GLU A 15 3.75 -11.08 -14.66
C GLU A 15 2.23 -11.19 -14.83
N GLU A 16 1.59 -11.87 -13.87
CA GLU A 16 0.14 -11.96 -13.76
C GLU A 16 -0.39 -10.74 -13.00
N LEU A 17 -1.16 -9.91 -13.70
CA LEU A 17 -1.81 -8.73 -13.14
C LEU A 17 -3.30 -8.98 -12.99
N THR A 18 -3.90 -8.37 -11.97
CA THR A 18 -5.34 -8.35 -11.74
C THR A 18 -5.90 -6.98 -12.08
N VAL A 19 -7.04 -6.92 -12.76
CA VAL A 19 -7.78 -5.67 -12.98
C VAL A 19 -8.45 -5.28 -11.67
N LEU A 20 -7.99 -4.18 -11.07
CA LEU A 20 -8.52 -3.65 -9.82
C LEU A 20 -9.71 -2.72 -10.05
N GLN A 21 -9.65 -1.89 -11.10
CA GLN A 21 -10.71 -0.96 -11.48
C GLN A 21 -10.77 -0.79 -12.99
N VAL A 22 -11.98 -0.52 -13.50
CA VAL A 22 -12.25 -0.12 -14.88
C VAL A 22 -13.11 1.14 -14.83
N HIS A 23 -12.59 2.25 -15.36
CA HIS A 23 -13.22 3.57 -15.35
C HIS A 23 -13.84 3.96 -16.70
N ILE A 24 -13.82 3.05 -17.68
CA ILE A 24 -14.39 3.27 -19.01
C ILE A 24 -15.47 2.24 -19.31
N ARG A 25 -16.52 2.67 -20.03
CA ARG A 25 -17.61 1.82 -20.49
C ARG A 25 -17.65 1.74 -22.02
N PRO A 26 -18.27 0.70 -22.60
CA PRO A 26 -18.48 0.63 -24.04
C PRO A 26 -19.21 1.87 -24.56
N GLY A 27 -18.66 2.50 -25.60
CA GLY A 27 -19.20 3.73 -26.20
C GLY A 27 -18.68 5.04 -25.59
N GLU A 28 -17.93 4.99 -24.49
CA GLU A 28 -17.27 6.19 -23.93
C GLU A 28 -15.96 6.50 -24.67
N MET A 29 -15.66 7.78 -24.82
CA MET A 29 -14.39 8.24 -25.40
C MET A 29 -13.29 8.20 -24.34
N ALA A 30 -12.18 7.53 -24.66
CA ALA A 30 -11.00 7.49 -23.81
C ALA A 30 -10.36 8.88 -23.68
N SER A 31 -10.04 9.29 -22.45
CA SER A 31 -9.32 10.53 -22.15
C SER A 31 -7.99 10.23 -21.49
N ALA A 32 -6.95 10.99 -21.84
CA ALA A 32 -5.62 10.87 -21.24
C ALA A 32 -5.53 11.41 -19.80
N ASN A 33 -6.56 12.15 -19.35
CA ASN A 33 -6.54 12.84 -18.06
C ASN A 33 -6.92 11.94 -16.88
N THR A 34 -7.45 10.74 -17.13
CA THR A 34 -7.86 9.82 -16.08
C THR A 34 -7.44 8.40 -16.44
N PRO A 35 -6.82 7.64 -15.52
CA PRO A 35 -6.50 6.25 -15.77
C PRO A 35 -7.77 5.46 -16.11
N LEU A 36 -7.81 4.86 -17.31
CA LEU A 36 -8.97 4.10 -17.79
C LEU A 36 -9.12 2.76 -17.05
N MET A 37 -8.00 2.18 -16.61
CA MET A 37 -7.95 0.94 -15.86
C MET A 37 -6.84 1.01 -14.83
N LEU A 38 -7.06 0.35 -13.69
CA LEU A 38 -6.05 0.11 -12.67
C LEU A 38 -5.70 -1.37 -12.64
N LEU A 39 -4.43 -1.68 -12.85
CA LEU A 39 -3.89 -3.04 -12.79
C LEU A 39 -2.97 -3.17 -11.56
N GLY A 40 -2.94 -4.35 -10.95
CA GLY A 40 -2.04 -4.63 -9.84
C GLY A 40 -1.65 -6.09 -9.74
N GLY A 41 -0.38 -6.35 -9.44
CA GLY A 41 0.10 -7.68 -9.08
C GLY A 41 -0.32 -8.02 -7.65
N LEU A 42 -1.07 -9.10 -7.47
CA LEU A 42 -1.59 -9.53 -6.16
C LEU A 42 -0.87 -10.76 -5.59
N ARG A 43 0.20 -11.23 -6.23
CA ARG A 43 0.98 -12.39 -5.78
C ARG A 43 1.59 -12.14 -4.40
N ARG A 44 2.07 -10.91 -4.17
CA ARG A 44 2.58 -10.45 -2.87
C ARG A 44 2.13 -9.03 -2.60
N LEU A 45 1.37 -8.85 -1.53
CA LEU A 45 0.86 -7.55 -1.12
C LEU A 45 1.94 -6.76 -0.36
N HIS A 46 1.89 -5.45 -0.54
CA HIS A 46 2.77 -4.51 0.16
C HIS A 46 1.94 -3.57 1.02
N VAL A 47 2.50 -3.18 2.15
CA VAL A 47 1.96 -2.16 3.05
C VAL A 47 2.87 -0.97 3.01
N ARG A 48 2.31 0.19 2.70
CA ARG A 48 2.98 1.47 2.87
C ARG A 48 2.73 1.95 4.29
N VAL A 49 3.82 2.17 5.02
CA VAL A 49 3.84 2.60 6.41
C VAL A 49 4.35 4.03 6.45
N ASP A 50 3.57 4.92 7.03
CA ASP A 50 3.97 6.30 7.25
C ASP A 50 4.60 6.41 8.66
N VAL A 51 5.90 6.68 8.72
CA VAL A 51 6.64 6.93 9.97
C VAL A 51 6.69 8.43 10.20
N ASP A 52 6.27 8.90 11.37
CA ASP A 52 6.28 10.31 11.73
C ASP A 52 7.70 10.87 11.77
N GLU A 53 7.90 12.14 11.39
CA GLU A 53 9.21 12.80 11.38
C GLU A 53 9.94 12.68 12.72
N ASN A 54 9.20 12.78 13.83
CA ASN A 54 9.74 12.64 15.18
C ASN A 54 10.25 11.22 15.50
N ASP A 55 9.72 10.21 14.81
CA ASP A 55 10.08 8.79 15.01
C ASP A 55 11.15 8.30 14.02
N ILE A 56 11.52 9.10 13.01
CA ILE A 56 12.52 8.72 11.99
C ILE A 56 13.84 8.29 12.64
N GLY A 57 14.29 8.99 13.69
CA GLY A 57 15.54 8.66 14.38
C GLY A 57 15.55 7.28 15.05
N ARG A 58 14.37 6.68 15.29
CA ARG A 58 14.21 5.34 15.87
C ARG A 58 14.06 4.26 14.80
N PHE A 59 13.66 4.65 13.58
CA PHE A 59 13.47 3.71 12.49
C PHE A 59 14.81 3.12 12.03
N LYS A 60 14.83 1.80 11.81
CA LYS A 60 15.94 1.10 11.14
C LYS A 60 15.38 0.18 10.06
N PRO A 61 16.00 0.09 8.88
CA PRO A 61 15.60 -0.85 7.82
C PRO A 61 15.55 -2.31 8.25
N THR A 62 16.24 -2.68 9.33
CA THR A 62 16.27 -4.04 9.87
C THR A 62 15.12 -4.34 10.81
N LEU A 63 14.24 -3.38 11.11
CA LEU A 63 13.11 -3.61 12.01
C LEU A 63 12.11 -4.57 11.34
N GLY A 64 11.77 -5.62 12.08
CA GLY A 64 10.55 -6.37 11.79
C GLY A 64 9.32 -5.53 12.09
N GLY A 65 8.16 -6.00 11.62
CA GLY A 65 6.89 -5.38 11.94
C GLY A 65 5.73 -6.36 11.98
N GLU A 66 4.63 -5.93 12.58
CA GLU A 66 3.35 -6.62 12.55
C GLU A 66 2.28 -5.66 12.00
N ALA A 67 1.51 -6.10 11.01
CA ALA A 67 0.32 -5.41 10.56
C ALA A 67 -0.93 -6.06 11.15
N ARG A 68 -1.92 -5.25 11.52
CA ARG A 68 -3.22 -5.68 12.02
C ARG A 68 -4.36 -5.09 11.20
N THR A 69 -5.39 -5.88 10.93
CA THR A 69 -6.64 -5.35 10.37
C THR A 69 -7.39 -4.54 11.42
N ARG A 70 -8.08 -3.49 10.99
CA ARG A 70 -9.02 -2.76 11.84
C ARG A 70 -10.36 -3.51 11.88
N GLY A 71 -10.97 -3.59 13.06
CA GLY A 71 -12.23 -4.29 13.28
C GLY A 71 -12.06 -5.76 13.68
N GLU A 72 -13.17 -6.41 14.03
CA GLU A 72 -13.20 -7.81 14.48
C GLU A 72 -13.70 -8.76 13.36
N PRO A 73 -13.07 -9.93 13.17
CA PRO A 73 -11.88 -10.42 13.89
C PRO A 73 -10.59 -9.70 13.46
N VAL A 74 -9.70 -9.42 14.42
CA VAL A 74 -8.37 -8.84 14.15
C VAL A 74 -7.44 -9.91 13.56
N ALA A 75 -7.12 -9.79 12.26
CA ALA A 75 -6.08 -10.58 11.61
C ALA A 75 -4.71 -9.91 11.79
N ARG A 76 -3.66 -10.73 11.95
CA ARG A 76 -2.28 -10.27 12.18
C ARG A 76 -1.35 -10.85 11.12
N PHE A 77 -0.41 -10.03 10.65
CA PHE A 77 0.53 -10.42 9.61
C PHE A 77 1.95 -9.95 9.95
N ALA A 78 2.91 -10.87 9.95
CA ALA A 78 4.32 -10.52 10.07
C ALA A 78 4.80 -9.81 8.80
N LEU A 79 5.49 -8.70 8.96
CA LEU A 79 5.97 -7.85 7.88
C LEU A 79 7.47 -8.05 7.65
N SER A 80 7.86 -8.09 6.39
CA SER A 80 9.27 -8.06 5.97
C SER A 80 9.59 -6.71 5.33
N PHE A 81 10.67 -6.06 5.78
CA PHE A 81 11.12 -4.80 5.19
C PHE A 81 11.45 -4.98 3.70
N VAL A 82 11.06 -4.00 2.87
CA VAL A 82 11.40 -3.97 1.44
C VAL A 82 12.30 -2.79 1.13
N ARG A 83 11.84 -1.57 1.41
CA ARG A 83 12.61 -0.34 1.16
C ARG A 83 12.06 0.86 1.92
N VAL A 84 12.87 1.90 1.99
CA VAL A 84 12.47 3.25 2.36
C VAL A 84 12.26 4.07 1.09
N GLU A 85 11.18 4.85 1.03
CA GLU A 85 11.05 5.89 0.01
C GLU A 85 11.90 7.10 0.43
N PRO A 86 12.82 7.58 -0.43
CA PRO A 86 13.86 8.53 -0.03
C PRO A 86 13.34 9.97 0.23
N TYR A 87 12.08 10.25 -0.07
CA TYR A 87 11.50 11.59 0.03
C TYR A 87 10.37 11.63 1.07
N LEU A 88 10.47 12.57 2.02
CA LEU A 88 9.43 12.79 3.02
C LEU A 88 8.24 13.52 2.39
N VAL A 89 7.03 13.04 2.68
CA VAL A 89 5.79 13.63 2.16
C VAL A 89 4.96 14.24 3.29
N PRO A 90 4.11 15.24 3.02
CA PRO A 90 3.14 15.72 4.02
C PRO A 90 2.20 14.59 4.44
N LYS A 91 1.93 14.47 5.74
CA LYS A 91 0.97 13.49 6.28
C LYS A 91 -0.44 13.83 5.78
N SER A 92 -1.04 12.94 5.00
CA SER A 92 -2.42 13.12 4.55
C SER A 92 -3.37 12.87 5.73
N SER A 93 -3.94 13.93 6.29
CA SER A 93 -4.96 13.83 7.34
C SER A 93 -6.32 13.51 6.71
N LEU A 94 -6.79 12.28 6.88
CA LEU A 94 -8.13 11.83 6.44
C LEU A 94 -9.29 12.48 7.22
N LYS A 95 -9.02 13.29 8.25
CA LYS A 95 -10.01 13.85 9.18
C LYS A 95 -10.41 15.32 8.93
N GLY A 96 -10.08 15.90 7.77
CA GLY A 96 -10.72 17.13 7.29
C GLY A 96 -10.69 18.35 8.23
N SER A 97 -9.69 18.49 9.10
CA SER A 97 -9.50 19.69 9.92
C SER A 97 -8.15 20.31 9.58
N ALA A 98 -8.20 21.49 8.98
CA ALA A 98 -7.07 22.26 8.50
C ALA A 98 -7.01 23.59 9.25
N THR A 99 -6.51 23.61 10.49
CA THR A 99 -6.26 24.91 11.16
C THR A 99 -5.21 24.91 12.27
N GLU A 100 -4.23 24.01 12.25
CA GLU A 100 -2.99 24.25 12.99
C GLU A 100 -1.81 23.64 12.25
N ARG A 101 -0.95 24.51 11.70
CA ARG A 101 0.26 24.10 10.99
C ARG A 101 1.35 23.80 12.02
N VAL A 102 1.32 22.56 12.51
CA VAL A 102 2.53 21.91 13.03
C VAL A 102 2.96 20.94 11.95
N ASP A 103 4.16 21.15 11.40
CA ASP A 103 4.73 20.30 10.36
C ASP A 103 4.59 18.82 10.74
N SER A 104 3.90 18.04 9.91
CA SER A 104 3.76 16.59 10.08
C SER A 104 4.19 15.92 8.79
N ARG A 105 5.47 15.95 8.48
CA ARG A 105 6.00 15.13 7.39
C ARG A 105 6.11 13.69 7.86
N VAL A 106 6.06 12.77 6.90
CA VAL A 106 6.22 11.34 7.15
C VAL A 106 7.25 10.75 6.21
N LEU A 107 8.05 9.84 6.74
CA LEU A 107 8.90 8.95 5.96
C LEU A 107 8.06 7.74 5.55
N GLN A 108 7.94 7.50 4.24
CA GLN A 108 7.20 6.33 3.77
C GLN A 108 8.14 5.12 3.67
N VAL A 109 7.71 4.02 4.26
CA VAL A 109 8.44 2.76 4.27
C VAL A 109 7.55 1.67 3.68
N ILE A 110 8.11 0.86 2.80
CA ILE A 110 7.40 -0.25 2.17
C ILE A 110 7.80 -1.54 2.88
N TYR A 111 6.80 -2.23 3.39
CA TYR A 111 6.89 -3.59 3.90
C TYR A 111 6.09 -4.54 3.00
N ALA A 112 6.47 -5.80 3.00
CA ALA A 112 5.72 -6.84 2.31
C ALA A 112 5.04 -7.76 3.32
N LEU A 113 3.81 -8.13 2.99
CA LEU A 113 3.04 -9.14 3.70
C LEU A 113 3.58 -10.56 3.40
N PRO A 114 3.23 -11.56 4.21
CA PRO A 114 3.50 -12.96 3.90
C PRO A 114 2.87 -13.33 2.55
N GLU A 115 3.52 -14.19 1.79
CA GLU A 115 2.89 -14.75 0.59
C GLU A 115 1.60 -15.48 0.98
N GLY A 116 0.54 -15.31 0.18
CA GLY A 116 -0.76 -15.91 0.49
C GLY A 116 -1.57 -15.21 1.58
N ALA A 117 -1.15 -14.04 2.08
CA ALA A 117 -1.97 -13.22 2.98
C ALA A 117 -3.37 -12.96 2.37
N SER A 118 -4.40 -13.52 3.01
CA SER A 118 -5.79 -13.47 2.57
C SER A 118 -6.65 -12.60 3.48
N GLY A 119 -7.84 -12.22 3.02
CA GLY A 119 -8.77 -11.38 3.80
C GLY A 119 -8.38 -9.90 3.83
N LEU A 120 -7.47 -9.49 2.94
CA LEU A 120 -7.05 -8.11 2.75
C LEU A 120 -7.50 -7.60 1.39
N PHE A 121 -7.85 -6.33 1.32
CA PHE A 121 -8.16 -5.62 0.08
C PHE A 121 -7.09 -4.58 -0.24
N VAL A 122 -6.76 -4.39 -1.51
CA VAL A 122 -5.85 -3.30 -1.93
C VAL A 122 -6.50 -1.96 -1.58
N GLY A 123 -5.75 -1.11 -0.88
CA GLY A 123 -6.25 0.17 -0.36
C GLY A 123 -6.84 0.09 1.07
N GLN A 124 -6.95 -1.11 1.65
CA GLN A 124 -7.34 -1.26 3.05
C GLN A 124 -6.30 -0.67 4.00
N GLN A 125 -6.77 0.01 5.05
CA GLN A 125 -5.91 0.55 6.09
C GLN A 125 -5.61 -0.50 7.15
N LEU A 126 -4.33 -0.60 7.52
CA LEU A 126 -3.84 -1.47 8.58
C LEU A 126 -3.22 -0.62 9.69
N ASP A 127 -3.18 -1.18 10.88
CA ASP A 127 -2.39 -0.64 11.98
C ASP A 127 -1.06 -1.39 12.01
N VAL A 128 0.05 -0.67 11.97
CA VAL A 128 1.39 -1.25 11.82
C VAL A 128 2.24 -0.91 13.04
N PHE A 129 2.86 -1.95 13.60
CA PHE A 129 3.74 -1.86 14.75
C PHE A 129 5.14 -2.28 14.31
N LEU A 130 6.13 -1.39 14.45
CA LEU A 130 7.53 -1.65 14.09
C LEU A 130 8.38 -1.84 15.35
N GLY A 131 9.31 -2.79 15.33
CA GLY A 131 10.24 -2.99 16.44
C GLY A 131 9.66 -3.71 17.67
N GLY A 132 8.60 -4.50 17.48
CA GLY A 132 8.12 -5.44 18.49
C GLY A 132 9.10 -6.59 18.71
N LYS A 133 9.26 -7.00 19.98
CA LYS A 133 9.99 -8.19 20.39
C LYS A 133 9.18 -9.45 20.10
#